data_AF-A0A9X3HQ54-F1
#
_entry.id   AF-A0A9X3HQ54-F1
#
_cell.length_a   1.000
_cell.length_b   1.000
_cell.length_c   1.000
_cell.angle_alpha   90.00
_cell.angle_beta   90.00
_cell.angle_gamma   90.00
#
_symmetry.space_group_name_H-M   'P 1'
#
loop_
_entity.id
_entity.type
_entity.pdbx_description
1 polymer ?
#
loop_
_entity_poly.entity_id
_entity_poly.type
_entity_poly.pdbx_seq_one_letter_code
_entity_poly.pdbx_strand_id
1 'polypeptide(L)' 'MFDQTKKSSHVHNICKFMSLKNDAVVRTLSVLEFDFCFHLEYNPDVKEYISQPYGYHYHFN' A
#
# COMPACT_ATOMS: atom_id res chain seq x y z
N MET A 1 -11.62 -6.77 -1.97
CA MET A 1 -10.84 -5.53 -2.21
C MET A 1 -11.69 -4.38 -1.67
N PHE A 2 -11.28 -3.65 -0.62
CA PHE A 2 -12.08 -2.49 -0.21
C PHE A 2 -11.92 -1.41 -1.27
N ASP A 3 -13.04 -1.06 -1.90
CA ASP A 3 -13.15 0.09 -2.78
C ASP A 3 -13.22 1.37 -1.93
N GLN A 4 -12.06 1.79 -1.46
CA GLN A 4 -11.88 3.05 -0.71
C GLN A 4 -12.08 4.30 -1.59
N THR A 5 -12.49 4.10 -2.84
CA THR A 5 -12.88 5.14 -3.81
C THR A 5 -14.14 5.91 -3.39
N LYS A 6 -14.98 5.36 -2.49
CA LYS A 6 -16.27 5.97 -2.10
C LYS A 6 -16.19 7.11 -1.09
N LYS A 7 -15.10 7.24 -0.35
CA LYS A 7 -14.88 8.39 0.54
C LYS A 7 -13.66 9.12 0.01
N SER A 8 -13.89 10.13 -0.82
CA SER A 8 -12.87 11.14 -1.11
C SER A 8 -12.27 11.56 0.22
N SER A 9 -11.06 11.10 0.50
CA SER A 9 -10.34 11.52 1.69
C SER A 9 -10.15 13.02 1.55
N HIS A 10 -10.56 13.78 2.56
CA HIS A 10 -10.40 15.25 2.60
C HIS A 10 -8.94 15.69 2.35
N VAL A 11 -8.01 14.74 2.52
CA VAL A 11 -6.59 14.82 2.21
C VAL A 11 -6.33 13.99 0.94
N HIS A 12 -6.02 14.67 -0.16
CA HIS A 12 -5.84 14.13 -1.52
C HIS A 12 -4.58 13.26 -1.72
N ASN A 13 -4.28 12.31 -0.82
CA ASN A 13 -3.00 11.58 -0.85
C ASN A 13 -3.12 10.12 -1.31
N ILE A 14 -4.13 9.81 -2.14
CA ILE A 14 -4.25 8.46 -2.73
C ILE A 14 -3.28 8.39 -3.91
N CYS A 15 -2.20 7.63 -3.74
CA CYS A 15 -1.20 7.39 -4.76
C CYS A 15 -1.36 5.98 -5.35
N LYS A 16 -1.06 5.84 -6.65
CA LYS A 16 -1.06 4.55 -7.35
C LYS A 16 0.39 4.24 -7.70
N PHE A 17 0.92 3.18 -7.09
CA PHE A 17 2.26 2.69 -7.37
C PHE A 17 2.17 1.47 -8.28
N MET A 18 2.92 1.47 -9.37
CA MET A 18 3.02 0.33 -10.28
C MET A 18 4.22 -0.51 -9.84
N SER A 19 3.94 -1.68 -9.23
CA SER A 19 4.97 -2.62 -8.81
C SER A 19 5.22 -3.63 -9.91
N LEU A 20 6.47 -3.83 -10.30
CA LEU A 20 6.88 -4.88 -11.23
C LEU A 20 6.91 -6.23 -10.53
N LYS A 21 7.31 -6.25 -9.25
CA LYS A 21 7.35 -7.47 -8.44
C LYS A 21 5.98 -8.10 -8.19
N ASN A 22 4.97 -7.27 -7.92
CA ASN A 22 3.62 -7.74 -7.70
C ASN A 22 2.80 -7.91 -8.99
N ASP A 23 3.33 -7.49 -10.14
CA ASP A 23 2.61 -7.37 -11.42
C ASP A 23 1.22 -6.71 -11.26
N ALA A 24 1.16 -5.72 -10.36
CA ALA A 24 -0.08 -5.14 -9.89
C ALA A 24 0.09 -3.68 -9.48
N VAL A 25 -1.00 -2.93 -9.56
CA VAL A 25 -1.07 -1.55 -9.07
C VAL A 25 -1.41 -1.55 -7.58
N VAL A 26 -0.43 -1.22 -6.76
CA VAL A 26 -0.58 -1.05 -5.31
C VAL A 26 -1.13 0.35 -5.05
N ARG A 27 -2.19 0.44 -4.25
CA ARG A 27 -2.81 1.72 -3.86
C ARG A 27 -2.38 2.08 -2.45
N THR A 28 -1.73 3.22 -2.32
CA THR A 28 -1.30 3.77 -1.03
C THR A 28 -2.15 4.98 -0.67
N LEU A 29 -2.35 5.20 0.62
CA LEU A 29 -3.19 6.28 1.16
C LEU A 29 -2.38 7.48 1.64
N SER A 30 -1.05 7.37 1.62
CA SER A 30 -0.13 8.42 2.08
C SER A 30 1.14 8.46 1.24
N VAL A 31 1.76 9.64 1.19
CA VAL A 31 3.07 9.84 0.56
C VAL A 31 4.16 9.00 1.25
N LEU A 32 4.02 8.78 2.57
CA LEU A 32 4.95 7.93 3.32
C LEU A 32 4.90 6.46 2.85
N GLU A 33 3.69 5.94 2.64
CA GLU A 33 3.51 4.57 2.12
C GLU A 33 4.00 4.47 0.68
N PHE A 34 3.83 5.53 -0.11
CA PHE A 34 4.34 5.59 -1.48
C PHE A 34 5.87 5.54 -1.53
N ASP A 35 6.58 6.30 -0.68
CA ASP A 35 8.05 6.23 -0.58
C ASP A 35 8.51 4.83 -0.13
N PHE A 36 7.84 4.26 0.87
CA PHE A 36 8.15 2.91 1.35
C PHE A 36 7.99 1.83 0.27
N CYS A 37 7.02 2.01 -0.63
CA CYS A 37 6.78 1.15 -1.78
C CYS A 37 8.04 1.04 -2.67
N PHE A 38 8.79 2.13 -2.88
CA PHE A 38 10.03 2.10 -3.63
C PHE A 38 11.11 1.27 -2.93
N HIS A 39 11.28 1.43 -1.61
CA HIS A 39 12.27 0.66 -0.86
C HIS A 39 12.00 -0.85 -0.95
N LEU A 40 10.73 -1.27 -0.89
CA LEU A 40 10.33 -2.67 -1.07
C LEU A 40 10.55 -3.17 -2.50
N GLU A 41 10.27 -2.33 -3.50
CA GLU A 41 10.48 -2.67 -4.91
C GLU A 41 11.97 -2.92 -5.21
N TYR A 42 12.88 -2.11 -4.67
CA TYR A 42 14.32 -2.23 -4.94
C TYR A 42 15.04 -3.28 -4.06
N ASN A 43 14.44 -3.76 -2.98
CA ASN A 43 15.07 -4.72 -2.09
C ASN A 43 15.03 -6.16 -2.68
N PRO A 44 16.16 -6.82 -2.96
CA PRO A 44 16.17 -8.14 -3.60
C PRO A 44 15.52 -9.26 -2.76
N ASP A 45 15.41 -9.11 -1.43
CA ASP A 45 14.83 -10.12 -0.54
C ASP A 45 13.29 -10.10 -0.53
N VAL A 46 12.69 -9.00 -0.98
CA VAL A 46 11.23 -8.84 -1.01
C VAL A 46 10.69 -9.42 -2.31
N LYS A 47 9.91 -10.50 -2.20
CA LYS A 47 9.24 -11.16 -3.34
C LYS A 47 7.96 -10.46 -3.76
N GLU A 48 7.10 -10.14 -2.80
CA GLU A 48 5.80 -9.52 -3.00
C GLU A 48 5.43 -8.70 -1.76
N TYR A 49 4.55 -7.73 -1.95
CA TYR A 49 4.04 -6.89 -0.86
C TYR A 49 2.65 -6.37 -1.18
N ILE A 50 1.82 -6.18 -0.14
CA ILE A 50 0.46 -5.68 -0.30
C ILE A 50 0.24 -4.47 0.60
N SER A 51 -0.47 -3.46 0.08
CA SER A 51 -0.92 -2.35 0.91
C SER A 51 -2.22 -2.70 1.64
N GLN A 52 -2.36 -2.22 2.87
CA GLN A 52 -3.57 -2.36 3.70
C GLN A 52 -4.11 -3.80 3.80
N PRO A 53 -3.34 -4.75 4.34
CA PRO A 53 -3.85 -6.11 4.54
C PRO A 53 -4.98 -6.13 5.58
N TYR A 54 -6.00 -6.94 5.33
CA TYR A 54 -7.12 -7.13 6.26
C TYR A 54 -6.79 -8.17 7.33
N GLY A 55 -7.44 -8.04 8.50
CA GLY A 55 -7.46 -9.11 9.50
C GLY A 55 -6.32 -9.07 10.52
N TYR A 56 -5.53 -8.00 10.58
CA TYR A 56 -4.61 -7.80 11.69
C TYR A 56 -5.37 -7.24 12.90
N HIS A 57 -5.47 -8.07 13.94
CA HIS A 57 -6.02 -7.67 15.23
C HIS A 57 -4.87 -7.41 16.20
N TYR A 58 -4.72 -6.17 16.64
CA TYR A 58 -3.79 -5.84 17.71
C TYR A 58 -4.42 -6.28 19.03
N HIS A 59 -3.82 -7.28 19.67
CA HIS A 59 -4.11 -7.59 21.05
C HIS A 59 -3.36 -6.58 21.93
N PHE A 60 -4.10 -5.65 22.50
CA PHE A 60 -3.57 -4.81 23.58
C PHE A 60 -3.53 -5.67 24.86
N ASN A 61 -2.35 -5.76 25.47
CA ASN A 61 -2.12 -6.41 26.75
C ASN A 61 -2.06 -5.36 27.86
#